data_AF-A0AA38G8R3-F1
#
_entry.id   AF-A0AA38G8R3-F1
#
_cell.length_a   1.000
_cell.length_b   1.000
_cell.length_c   1.000
_cell.angle_alpha   90.00
_cell.angle_beta   90.00
_cell.angle_gamma   90.00
#
_symmetry.space_group_name_H-M   'P 1'
#
loop_
_entity.id
_entity.type
_entity.pdbx_description
1 polymer ?
#
loop_
_entity_poly.entity_id
_entity_poly.type
_entity_poly.pdbx_seq_one_letter_code
_entity_poly.pdbx_strand_id
1 'polypeptide(L)'
;FMEFLSLHGIIVCKRRGRKLPPPVHLVWGYTLSSAMVGSRQAQFGVGPPDPELRNPFTGSIFLTTIGGPTGIVSVNPGLEIALHDTHYVVAHPHYVPPMGAIFASFARFYSWVGKIFGRTYPETSGQIHFRITFVGVNLALFPMHFSGLWGMPHHISDYPDAYTRWNALISFGSHVSVVGIRRFSMVVTITLSGEKNKSAPSPWVIKPTTLEWMVQIPLAFHIFKELIAIKETISL
;
A
#
# COMPACT_ATOMS: atom_id res chain seq x y z
N PHE A 1 -18.67 4.56 21.97
CA PHE A 1 -18.86 5.28 23.24
C PHE A 1 -18.02 6.55 23.11
N MET A 2 -18.52 7.55 22.36
CA MET A 2 -19.15 8.81 22.85
C MET A 2 -18.15 9.60 23.74
N GLU A 3 -17.73 10.84 23.52
CA GLU A 3 -18.13 12.05 22.76
C GLU A 3 -16.83 12.78 22.32
N PHE A 4 -16.66 13.43 21.15
CA PHE A 4 -17.17 14.73 20.65
C PHE A 4 -16.64 16.01 21.36
N LEU A 5 -15.81 16.76 20.60
CA LEU A 5 -15.52 18.22 20.64
C LEU A 5 -15.03 18.90 21.93
N SER A 6 -13.87 19.59 21.85
CA SER A 6 -13.70 21.02 22.19
C SER A 6 -12.22 21.43 22.09
N LEU A 7 -11.84 22.12 21.00
CA LEU A 7 -11.34 23.50 20.96
C LEU A 7 -9.86 23.75 21.34
N HIS A 8 -9.12 24.16 20.31
CA HIS A 8 -8.10 25.21 20.26
C HIS A 8 -7.36 25.59 21.56
N GLY A 9 -6.03 25.41 21.53
CA GLY A 9 -5.10 26.01 22.49
C GLY A 9 -3.69 26.08 21.91
N ILE A 10 -3.44 27.07 21.06
CA ILE A 10 -2.08 27.48 20.68
C ILE A 10 -1.42 28.07 21.94
N ILE A 11 -0.44 27.39 22.51
CA ILE A 11 0.46 27.96 23.52
C ILE A 11 1.86 28.04 22.91
N VAL A 12 2.20 29.24 22.44
CA VAL A 12 3.57 29.66 22.16
C VAL A 12 4.24 29.92 23.51
N CYS A 13 5.23 29.10 23.87
CA CYS A 13 6.16 29.42 24.96
C CYS A 13 7.56 29.65 24.39
N LYS A 14 7.98 30.92 24.41
CA LYS A 14 9.33 31.37 24.05
C LYS A 14 10.12 31.61 25.33
N ARG A 15 11.09 30.74 25.67
CA ARG A 15 12.23 31.16 26.50
C ARG A 15 13.49 30.27 26.34
N ARG A 16 14.49 30.93 25.75
CA ARG A 16 15.91 31.00 26.15
C ARG A 16 16.76 29.71 26.10
N GLY A 17 17.54 29.62 25.01
CA GLY A 17 18.97 29.33 25.11
C GLY A 17 19.40 27.87 24.97
N ARG A 18 19.29 27.30 23.77
CA ARG A 18 20.24 26.31 23.21
C ARG A 18 20.01 26.25 21.69
N LYS A 19 21.07 26.46 20.90
CA LYS A 19 21.03 26.26 19.44
C LYS A 19 20.88 24.76 19.17
N LEU A 20 19.67 24.30 18.82
CA LEU A 20 19.48 23.02 18.17
C LEU A 20 19.67 23.18 16.65
N PRO A 21 20.25 22.20 15.94
CA PRO A 21 20.28 22.21 14.48
C PRO A 21 18.84 22.24 13.92
N PRO A 22 18.63 22.85 12.75
CA PRO A 22 17.29 23.11 12.22
C PRO A 22 16.49 21.80 12.06
N PRO A 23 15.20 21.78 12.39
CA PRO A 23 14.35 20.66 12.06
C PRO A 23 14.20 20.58 10.55
N VAL A 24 14.64 19.46 9.98
CA VAL A 24 14.38 19.05 8.59
C VAL A 24 12.91 18.65 8.48
N HIS A 25 12.01 19.62 8.58
CA HIS A 25 10.61 19.48 8.28
C HIS A 25 10.18 20.73 7.54
N LEU A 26 9.96 20.59 6.23
CA LEU A 26 9.03 21.37 5.39
C LEU A 26 9.50 21.42 3.93
N VAL A 27 9.71 20.25 3.30
CA VAL A 27 9.70 20.16 1.82
C VAL A 27 8.81 19.00 1.33
N TRP A 28 8.44 18.05 2.20
CA TRP A 28 7.75 16.83 1.78
C TRP A 28 6.22 16.83 1.92
N GLY A 29 5.60 17.94 2.36
CA GLY A 29 4.17 18.00 2.68
C GLY A 29 3.26 18.57 1.59
N TYR A 30 3.77 19.40 0.67
CA TYR A 30 2.93 20.23 -0.19
C TYR A 30 2.94 19.85 -1.68
N THR A 31 3.77 18.89 -2.10
CA THR A 31 3.76 18.35 -3.47
C THR A 31 2.86 17.13 -3.65
N LEU A 32 2.43 16.48 -2.56
CA LEU A 32 1.56 15.28 -2.62
C LEU A 32 0.05 15.59 -2.73
N SER A 33 -0.38 16.81 -2.37
CA SER A 33 -1.80 17.19 -2.37
C SER A 33 -2.26 17.83 -3.68
N SER A 34 -1.43 18.67 -4.30
CA SER A 34 -1.80 19.41 -5.51
C SER A 34 -1.82 18.57 -6.79
N ALA A 35 -1.31 17.33 -6.76
CA ALA A 35 -1.40 16.40 -7.88
C ALA A 35 -2.67 15.52 -7.86
N MET A 36 -3.47 15.52 -6.78
CA MET A 36 -4.58 14.57 -6.60
C MET A 36 -6.00 15.13 -6.76
N VAL A 37 -6.16 16.44 -7.01
CA VAL A 37 -7.48 17.08 -7.20
C VAL A 37 -7.58 17.70 -8.60
N GLY A 38 -7.46 16.84 -9.61
CA GLY A 38 -7.87 17.12 -10.98
C GLY A 38 -9.26 16.54 -11.23
N SER A 39 -10.29 17.08 -10.58
CA SER A 39 -11.68 16.74 -10.90
C SER A 39 -12.10 17.44 -12.19
N ARG A 40 -11.97 16.75 -13.32
CA ARG A 40 -12.81 17.01 -14.50
C ARG A 40 -13.42 15.70 -14.97
N GLN A 41 -14.74 15.71 -15.01
CA GLN A 41 -15.55 14.70 -15.66
C GLN A 41 -15.11 14.57 -17.13
N ALA A 42 -14.43 13.48 -17.45
CA ALA A 42 -14.20 13.06 -18.81
C ALA A 42 -14.72 11.63 -18.93
N GLN A 43 -15.98 11.57 -19.36
CA GLN A 43 -16.56 10.60 -20.28
C GLN A 43 -16.28 9.12 -20.03
N PHE A 44 -17.39 8.41 -19.78
CA PHE A 44 -17.61 7.02 -20.12
C PHE A 44 -16.94 6.66 -21.46
N GLY A 45 -15.72 6.15 -21.38
CA GLY A 45 -14.91 5.73 -22.49
C GLY A 45 -13.89 4.77 -21.93
N VAL A 46 -14.05 3.48 -22.24
CA VAL A 46 -13.07 2.44 -21.95
C VAL A 46 -11.91 2.66 -22.94
N GLY A 47 -11.08 3.68 -22.68
CA GLY A 47 -9.79 3.92 -23.31
C GLY A 47 -8.68 3.68 -22.27
N PRO A 48 -7.50 3.16 -22.67
CA PRO A 48 -6.49 2.71 -21.73
C PRO A 48 -5.89 3.90 -20.97
N PRO A 49 -6.11 4.03 -19.65
CA PRO A 49 -5.40 5.00 -18.85
C PRO A 49 -3.98 4.48 -18.59
N ASP A 50 -3.02 5.37 -18.82
CA ASP A 50 -1.58 5.29 -18.65
C ASP A 50 -1.12 4.34 -17.51
N PRO A 51 -0.15 3.44 -17.78
CA PRO A 51 0.13 2.28 -16.92
C PRO A 51 1.02 2.56 -15.70
N GLU A 52 1.67 3.71 -15.59
CA GLU A 52 2.76 3.92 -14.61
C GLU A 52 2.31 4.28 -13.19
N LEU A 53 1.11 4.84 -13.00
CA LEU A 53 0.63 5.27 -11.67
C LEU A 53 -0.60 4.49 -11.18
N ARG A 54 -0.88 3.34 -11.80
CA ARG A 54 -2.18 2.64 -11.71
C ARG A 54 -2.11 1.29 -10.96
N ASN A 55 -0.95 0.90 -10.45
CA ASN A 55 -0.62 -0.48 -10.13
C ASN A 55 -0.19 -0.66 -8.66
N PRO A 56 -0.96 -1.44 -7.85
CA PRO A 56 -0.51 -1.89 -6.52
C PRO A 56 0.85 -2.61 -6.52
N PHE A 57 1.27 -3.14 -7.67
CA PHE A 57 2.60 -3.71 -7.87
C PHE A 57 3.74 -2.68 -7.68
N THR A 58 3.57 -1.46 -8.16
CA THR A 58 4.54 -0.37 -7.96
C THR A 58 4.67 0.00 -6.48
N GLY A 59 3.55 -0.05 -5.74
CA GLY A 59 3.55 0.09 -4.29
C GLY A 59 4.35 -1.00 -3.57
N SER A 60 4.26 -2.26 -4.03
CA SER A 60 5.06 -3.37 -3.51
C SER A 60 6.56 -3.13 -3.70
N ILE A 61 6.97 -2.71 -4.91
CA ILE A 61 8.37 -2.39 -5.20
C ILE A 61 8.85 -1.27 -4.30
N PHE A 62 8.08 -0.16 -4.21
CA PHE A 62 8.45 1.00 -3.39
C PHE A 62 8.64 0.65 -1.91
N LEU A 63 7.71 -0.09 -1.30
CA LEU A 63 7.81 -0.50 0.10
C LEU A 63 9.03 -1.40 0.35
N THR A 64 9.30 -2.31 -0.59
CA THR A 64 10.47 -3.18 -0.53
C THR A 64 11.77 -2.39 -0.68
N THR A 65 11.81 -1.41 -1.58
CA THR A 65 12.99 -0.56 -1.81
C THR A 65 13.29 0.35 -0.62
N ILE A 66 12.28 0.97 -0.01
CA ILE A 66 12.49 1.81 1.18
C ILE A 66 12.78 0.97 2.43
N GLY A 67 12.15 -0.18 2.58
CA GLY A 67 12.38 -1.05 3.71
C GLY A 67 13.67 -1.87 3.61
N GLY A 68 14.15 -2.20 2.41
CA GLY A 68 15.37 -2.99 2.20
C GLY A 68 16.60 -2.51 3.00
N PRO A 69 16.94 -1.22 2.98
CA PRO A 69 18.05 -0.67 3.76
C PRO A 69 17.95 -0.91 5.26
N THR A 70 16.74 -0.98 5.84
CA THR A 70 16.56 -1.26 7.27
C THR A 70 16.95 -2.69 7.65
N GLY A 71 16.98 -3.62 6.69
CA GLY A 71 17.45 -4.99 6.91
C GLY A 71 18.95 -5.10 6.94
N ILE A 72 19.63 -4.28 6.11
CA ILE A 72 21.10 -4.19 6.11
C ILE A 72 21.59 -3.69 7.48
N VAL A 73 20.85 -2.78 8.11
CA VAL A 73 21.15 -2.29 9.46
C VAL A 73 21.03 -3.42 10.50
N SER A 74 19.97 -4.24 10.42
CA SER A 74 19.76 -5.35 11.37
C SER A 74 20.77 -6.49 11.25
N VAL A 75 21.40 -6.66 10.08
CA VAL A 75 22.41 -7.71 9.84
C VAL A 75 23.81 -7.26 10.29
N ASN A 76 23.99 -5.99 10.64
CA ASN A 76 25.26 -5.51 11.19
C ASN A 76 25.39 -5.96 12.66
N PRO A 77 26.38 -6.80 13.02
CA PRO A 77 26.47 -7.37 14.37
C PRO A 77 26.68 -6.32 15.47
N GLY A 78 27.31 -5.19 15.17
CA GLY A 78 27.50 -4.10 16.13
C GLY A 78 26.19 -3.36 16.44
N LEU A 79 25.32 -3.20 15.44
CA LEU A 79 24.02 -2.56 15.61
C LEU A 79 22.95 -3.54 16.09
N GLU A 80 23.06 -4.81 15.71
CA GLU A 80 22.19 -5.88 16.17
C GLU A 80 22.19 -5.98 17.69
N ILE A 81 23.37 -5.97 18.33
CA ILE A 81 23.47 -6.01 19.80
C ILE A 81 22.77 -4.80 20.45
N ALA A 82 22.88 -3.61 19.85
CA ALA A 82 22.29 -2.38 20.39
C ALA A 82 20.77 -2.28 20.15
N LEU A 83 20.27 -2.87 19.06
CA LEU A 83 18.88 -2.82 18.65
C LEU A 83 18.12 -4.12 18.97
N HIS A 84 18.81 -5.12 19.54
CA HIS A 84 18.21 -6.36 20.00
C HIS A 84 17.08 -6.05 20.98
N ASP A 85 15.98 -6.80 20.88
CA ASP A 85 14.78 -6.61 21.69
C ASP A 85 14.12 -5.22 21.61
N THR A 86 14.40 -4.43 20.58
CA THR A 86 13.71 -3.17 20.31
C THR A 86 12.65 -3.32 19.22
N HIS A 87 11.77 -2.31 19.14
CA HIS A 87 10.82 -2.19 18.04
C HIS A 87 11.46 -2.17 16.65
N TYR A 88 12.78 -1.96 16.51
CA TYR A 88 13.46 -1.98 15.22
C TYR A 88 13.47 -3.38 14.60
N VAL A 89 13.83 -4.39 15.41
CA VAL A 89 13.86 -5.80 15.00
C VAL A 89 12.46 -6.33 14.72
N VAL A 90 11.43 -5.77 15.37
CA VAL A 90 10.03 -6.09 15.07
C VAL A 90 9.57 -5.38 13.79
N ALA A 91 9.89 -4.11 13.60
CA ALA A 91 9.38 -3.31 12.49
C ALA A 91 9.89 -3.80 11.13
N HIS A 92 11.18 -4.16 11.03
CA HIS A 92 11.80 -4.58 9.78
C HIS A 92 11.12 -5.79 9.11
N PRO A 93 10.99 -6.96 9.78
CA PRO A 93 10.36 -8.14 9.19
C PRO A 93 8.88 -7.95 8.91
N HIS A 94 8.19 -6.99 9.54
CA HIS A 94 6.80 -6.67 9.22
C HIS A 94 6.68 -5.73 8.02
N TYR A 95 7.69 -4.90 7.74
CA TYR A 95 7.65 -3.87 6.70
C TYR A 95 8.07 -4.38 5.31
N VAL A 96 9.06 -5.27 5.22
CA VAL A 96 9.63 -5.69 3.91
C VAL A 96 8.92 -6.93 3.33
N PRO A 97 9.13 -8.15 3.85
CA PRO A 97 8.52 -9.34 3.22
C PRO A 97 6.97 -9.34 3.22
N PRO A 98 6.28 -9.08 4.35
CA PRO A 98 4.83 -9.19 4.42
C PRO A 98 4.11 -8.09 3.65
N MET A 99 4.54 -6.82 3.76
CA MET A 99 3.85 -5.75 3.03
C MET A 99 4.06 -5.89 1.52
N GLY A 100 5.27 -6.26 1.06
CA GLY A 100 5.48 -6.60 -0.34
C GLY A 100 4.52 -7.69 -0.83
N ALA A 101 4.43 -8.80 -0.08
CA ALA A 101 3.53 -9.91 -0.42
C ALA A 101 2.04 -9.51 -0.42
N ILE A 102 1.61 -8.68 0.53
CA ILE A 102 0.22 -8.20 0.63
C ILE A 102 -0.13 -7.30 -0.57
N PHE A 103 0.73 -6.34 -0.92
CA PHE A 103 0.49 -5.46 -2.07
C PHE A 103 0.54 -6.22 -3.40
N ALA A 104 1.44 -7.19 -3.55
CA ALA A 104 1.46 -8.10 -4.70
C ALA A 104 0.18 -8.95 -4.78
N SER A 105 -0.33 -9.42 -3.64
CA SER A 105 -1.59 -10.17 -3.55
C SER A 105 -2.78 -9.32 -4.00
N PHE A 106 -2.85 -8.04 -3.60
CA PHE A 106 -3.87 -7.13 -4.10
C PHE A 106 -3.74 -6.89 -5.60
N ALA A 107 -2.53 -6.69 -6.11
CA ALA A 107 -2.30 -6.55 -7.56
C ALA A 107 -2.80 -7.76 -8.36
N ARG A 108 -2.55 -8.96 -7.84
CA ARG A 108 -2.99 -10.20 -8.45
C ARG A 108 -4.51 -10.38 -8.38
N PHE A 109 -5.14 -9.94 -7.29
CA PHE A 109 -6.59 -9.93 -7.20
C PHE A 109 -7.20 -9.01 -8.28
N TYR A 110 -6.73 -7.77 -8.40
CA TYR A 110 -7.25 -6.81 -9.38
C TYR A 110 -6.99 -7.23 -10.83
N SER A 111 -5.90 -7.94 -11.12
CA SER A 111 -5.65 -8.43 -12.49
C SER A 111 -6.52 -9.64 -12.85
N TRP A 112 -6.74 -10.58 -11.92
CA TRP A 112 -7.46 -11.83 -12.21
C TRP A 112 -8.94 -11.84 -11.86
N VAL A 113 -9.46 -10.86 -11.12
CA VAL A 113 -10.90 -10.80 -10.78
C VAL A 113 -11.79 -10.85 -12.02
N GLY A 114 -11.40 -10.15 -13.09
CA GLY A 114 -12.12 -10.17 -14.38
C GLY A 114 -12.10 -11.54 -15.05
N LYS A 115 -11.03 -12.31 -14.88
CA LYS A 115 -10.88 -13.63 -15.49
C LYS A 115 -11.62 -14.74 -14.72
N ILE A 116 -11.55 -14.72 -13.39
CA ILE A 116 -12.18 -15.73 -12.53
C ILE A 116 -13.70 -15.55 -12.51
N PHE A 117 -14.17 -14.31 -12.31
CA PHE A 117 -15.60 -14.04 -12.11
C PHE A 117 -16.30 -13.52 -13.37
N GLY A 118 -15.55 -13.14 -14.41
CA GLY A 118 -16.12 -12.55 -15.63
C GLY A 118 -16.71 -11.16 -15.44
N ARG A 119 -16.36 -10.48 -14.33
CA ARG A 119 -16.94 -9.20 -13.92
C ARG A 119 -15.88 -8.11 -13.84
N THR A 120 -16.25 -6.90 -14.24
CA THR A 120 -15.42 -5.71 -14.08
C THR A 120 -15.59 -5.11 -12.69
N TYR A 121 -14.52 -4.54 -12.14
CA TYR A 121 -14.55 -3.79 -10.89
C TYR A 121 -14.52 -2.28 -11.18
N PRO A 122 -15.08 -1.45 -10.28
CA PRO A 122 -14.95 0.00 -10.39
C PRO A 122 -13.51 0.43 -10.10
N GLU A 123 -12.84 0.95 -11.13
CA GLU A 123 -11.44 1.41 -11.07
C GLU A 123 -11.21 2.47 -9.98
N THR A 124 -12.14 3.41 -9.84
CA THR A 124 -12.05 4.50 -8.86
C THR A 124 -11.97 3.98 -7.42
N SER A 125 -12.77 2.96 -7.09
CA SER A 125 -12.75 2.33 -5.77
C SER A 125 -11.45 1.56 -5.51
N GLY A 126 -10.88 0.91 -6.54
CA GLY A 126 -9.59 0.24 -6.45
C GLY A 126 -8.44 1.22 -6.17
N GLN A 127 -8.41 2.36 -6.87
CA GLN A 127 -7.42 3.42 -6.66
C GLN A 127 -7.51 4.03 -5.25
N ILE A 128 -8.73 4.26 -4.76
CA ILE A 128 -8.94 4.76 -3.39
C ILE A 128 -8.44 3.75 -2.36
N HIS A 129 -8.75 2.46 -2.51
CA HIS A 129 -8.24 1.41 -1.63
C HIS A 129 -6.70 1.39 -1.61
N PHE A 130 -6.07 1.46 -2.79
CA PHE A 130 -4.61 1.47 -2.89
C PHE A 130 -3.99 2.66 -2.16
N ARG A 131 -4.49 3.89 -2.41
CA ARG A 131 -3.96 5.11 -1.76
C ARG A 131 -4.09 5.08 -0.24
N ILE A 132 -5.27 4.67 0.27
CA ILE A 132 -5.52 4.60 1.72
C ILE A 132 -4.59 3.56 2.37
N THR A 133 -4.51 2.36 1.80
CA THR A 133 -3.70 1.27 2.36
C THR A 133 -2.22 1.60 2.30
N PHE A 134 -1.76 2.21 1.20
CA PHE A 134 -0.38 2.66 1.05
C PHE A 134 0.00 3.70 2.10
N VAL A 135 -0.81 4.74 2.29
CA VAL A 135 -0.56 5.75 3.32
C VAL A 135 -0.63 5.15 4.73
N GLY A 136 -1.63 4.31 5.01
CA GLY A 136 -1.84 3.71 6.33
C GLY A 136 -0.66 2.82 6.77
N VAL A 137 -0.20 1.94 5.89
CA VAL A 137 0.92 1.01 6.17
C VAL A 137 2.22 1.77 6.41
N ASN A 138 2.52 2.78 5.58
CA ASN A 138 3.69 3.63 5.80
C ASN A 138 3.60 4.39 7.13
N LEU A 139 2.43 4.94 7.46
CA LEU A 139 2.23 5.69 8.70
C LEU A 139 2.32 4.81 9.96
N ALA A 140 1.99 3.51 9.86
CA ALA A 140 2.09 2.57 10.97
C ALA A 140 3.53 2.05 11.16
N LEU A 141 4.20 1.65 10.08
CA LEU A 141 5.44 0.88 10.16
C LEU A 141 6.70 1.76 10.09
N PHE A 142 6.65 2.90 9.39
CA PHE A 142 7.80 3.79 9.30
C PHE A 142 8.14 4.45 10.66
N PRO A 143 7.17 4.99 11.44
CA PRO A 143 7.46 5.52 12.77
C PRO A 143 7.95 4.48 13.78
N MET A 144 7.57 3.22 13.59
CA MET A 144 8.01 2.11 14.45
C MET A 144 9.52 1.90 14.37
N HIS A 145 10.13 2.08 13.19
CA HIS A 145 11.59 2.02 13.02
C HIS A 145 12.28 3.13 13.83
N PHE A 146 11.75 4.35 13.81
CA PHE A 146 12.30 5.43 14.64
C PHE A 146 12.14 5.14 16.12
N SER A 147 10.97 4.67 16.57
CA SER A 147 10.80 4.30 17.99
C SER A 147 11.76 3.20 18.43
N GLY A 148 12.08 2.25 17.55
CA GLY A 148 13.10 1.22 17.77
C GLY A 148 14.52 1.78 17.87
N LEU A 149 14.90 2.72 16.98
CA LEU A 149 16.19 3.40 17.04
C LEU A 149 16.38 4.23 18.32
N TRP A 150 15.30 4.69 18.94
CA TRP A 150 15.33 5.37 20.23
C TRP A 150 15.40 4.40 21.42
N GLY A 151 15.38 3.09 21.18
CA GLY A 151 15.56 2.06 22.20
C GLY A 151 14.27 1.61 22.88
N MET A 152 13.09 1.82 22.27
CA MET A 152 11.84 1.34 22.84
C MET A 152 11.81 -0.21 22.81
N PRO A 153 11.79 -0.88 23.98
CA PRO A 153 11.79 -2.34 24.02
C PRO A 153 10.48 -2.88 23.46
N HIS A 154 10.55 -4.00 22.75
CA HIS A 154 9.36 -4.76 22.42
C HIS A 154 8.84 -5.51 23.68
N HIS A 155 7.56 -5.87 23.69
CA HIS A 155 6.89 -6.63 24.78
C HIS A 155 6.60 -5.89 26.09
N ILE A 156 6.69 -4.57 26.11
CA ILE A 156 6.30 -3.76 27.28
C ILE A 156 5.00 -3.02 26.96
N SER A 157 3.98 -3.14 27.82
CA SER A 157 2.71 -2.44 27.62
C SER A 157 2.82 -0.94 27.90
N ASP A 158 3.59 -0.59 28.92
CA ASP A 158 3.70 0.76 29.43
C ASP A 158 5.02 1.40 28.98
N TYR A 159 4.96 2.62 28.47
CA TYR A 159 6.11 3.34 27.96
C TYR A 159 6.18 4.76 28.56
N PRO A 160 7.39 5.32 28.73
CA PRO A 160 7.55 6.68 29.20
C PRO A 160 7.01 7.69 28.17
N ASP A 161 6.64 8.88 28.65
CA ASP A 161 5.95 9.90 27.85
C ASP A 161 6.74 10.39 26.62
N ALA A 162 8.06 10.15 26.59
CA ALA A 162 8.92 10.42 25.44
C ALA A 162 8.49 9.67 24.17
N TYR A 163 7.85 8.49 24.29
CA TYR A 163 7.41 7.68 23.15
C TYR A 163 5.94 7.92 22.77
N THR A 164 5.18 8.67 23.57
CA THR A 164 3.74 8.91 23.35
C THR A 164 3.44 9.42 21.94
N ARG A 165 4.25 10.35 21.43
CA ARG A 165 4.03 10.91 20.09
C ARG A 165 4.24 9.90 18.97
N TRP A 166 5.26 9.05 19.08
CA TRP A 166 5.56 8.03 18.08
C TRP A 166 4.49 6.93 18.10
N ASN A 167 4.10 6.49 19.30
CA ASN A 167 3.05 5.49 19.48
C ASN A 167 1.68 5.99 19.03
N ALA A 168 1.32 7.25 19.30
CA ALA A 168 0.09 7.85 18.80
C ALA A 168 0.03 7.85 17.26
N LEU A 169 1.16 8.13 16.59
CA LEU A 169 1.24 8.09 15.13
C LEU A 169 1.09 6.67 14.59
N ILE A 170 1.75 5.69 15.22
CA ILE A 170 1.63 4.26 14.87
C ILE A 170 0.19 3.78 15.02
N SER A 171 -0.47 4.12 16.14
CA SER A 171 -1.88 3.78 16.37
C SER A 171 -2.77 4.42 15.31
N PHE A 172 -2.56 5.68 14.96
CA PHE A 172 -3.33 6.35 13.91
C PHE A 172 -3.14 5.67 12.54
N GLY A 173 -1.90 5.32 12.17
CA GLY A 173 -1.61 4.57 10.96
C GLY A 173 -2.28 3.19 10.91
N SER A 174 -2.33 2.49 12.05
CA SER A 174 -3.05 1.22 12.19
C SER A 174 -4.56 1.38 11.91
N HIS A 175 -5.19 2.41 12.47
CA HIS A 175 -6.61 2.70 12.19
C HIS A 175 -6.86 3.01 10.71
N VAL A 176 -5.98 3.79 10.06
CA VAL A 176 -6.07 4.06 8.62
C VAL A 176 -5.93 2.76 7.80
N SER A 177 -5.05 1.84 8.22
CA SER A 177 -4.86 0.55 7.56
C SER A 177 -6.10 -0.34 7.66
N VAL A 178 -6.79 -0.33 8.80
CA VAL A 178 -8.09 -1.01 8.98
C VAL A 178 -9.16 -0.43 8.03
N VAL A 179 -9.19 0.90 7.86
CA VAL A 179 -10.07 1.53 6.87
C VAL A 179 -9.72 1.08 5.45
N GLY A 180 -8.43 0.93 5.11
CA GLY A 180 -7.96 0.39 3.84
C GLY A 180 -8.49 -1.02 3.56
N ILE A 181 -8.41 -1.92 4.54
CA ILE A 181 -8.94 -3.30 4.44
C ILE A 181 -10.47 -3.28 4.31
N ARG A 182 -11.17 -2.45 5.09
CA ARG A 182 -12.64 -2.32 4.96
C ARG A 182 -13.04 -1.85 3.56
N ARG A 183 -12.28 -0.93 2.97
CA ARG A 183 -12.49 -0.50 1.58
C ARG A 183 -12.25 -1.63 0.58
N PHE A 184 -11.23 -2.47 0.77
CA PHE A 184 -11.03 -3.66 -0.04
C PHE A 184 -12.24 -4.59 -0.01
N SER A 185 -12.74 -4.93 1.18
CA SER A 185 -13.91 -5.80 1.32
C SER A 185 -15.14 -5.23 0.60
N MET A 186 -15.35 -3.91 0.64
CA MET A 186 -16.43 -3.27 -0.13
C MET A 186 -16.25 -3.45 -1.64
N VAL A 187 -15.03 -3.30 -2.18
CA VAL A 187 -14.76 -3.54 -3.61
C VAL A 187 -15.09 -4.98 -3.98
N VAL A 188 -14.69 -5.94 -3.15
CA VAL A 188 -14.97 -7.37 -3.36
C VAL A 188 -16.48 -7.62 -3.39
N THR A 189 -17.23 -7.12 -2.40
CA THR A 189 -18.69 -7.28 -2.36
C THR A 189 -19.38 -6.64 -3.56
N ILE A 190 -18.99 -5.42 -3.96
CA ILE A 190 -19.56 -4.75 -5.14
C ILE A 190 -19.28 -5.55 -6.41
N THR A 191 -18.07 -6.09 -6.55
CA THR A 191 -17.70 -6.89 -7.73
C THR A 191 -18.42 -8.24 -7.75
N LEU A 192 -18.76 -8.81 -6.59
CA LEU A 192 -19.48 -10.08 -6.48
C LEU A 192 -21.01 -9.94 -6.59
N SER A 193 -21.57 -8.82 -6.13
CA SER A 193 -23.00 -8.54 -6.20
C SER A 193 -23.42 -7.77 -7.46
N GLY A 194 -22.46 -7.18 -8.18
CA GLY A 194 -22.69 -6.43 -9.40
C GLY A 194 -23.19 -7.28 -10.56
N GLU A 195 -23.83 -6.59 -11.50
CA GLU A 195 -24.35 -7.17 -12.74
C GLU A 195 -23.22 -7.75 -13.61
N LYS A 196 -23.54 -8.77 -14.42
CA LYS A 196 -22.56 -9.46 -15.28
C LYS A 196 -22.15 -8.57 -16.47
N ASN A 197 -21.42 -7.50 -16.21
CA ASN A 197 -20.70 -6.79 -17.26
C ASN A 197 -19.54 -7.67 -17.70
N LYS A 198 -19.65 -8.24 -18.91
CA LYS A 198 -18.62 -9.09 -19.50
C LYS A 198 -17.31 -8.31 -19.54
N SER A 199 -16.34 -8.77 -18.75
CA SER A 199 -14.96 -8.28 -18.87
C SER A 199 -14.47 -8.50 -20.31
N ALA A 200 -13.80 -7.50 -20.89
CA ALA A 200 -13.14 -7.65 -22.17
C ALA A 200 -12.12 -8.82 -22.11
N PRO A 201 -11.90 -9.57 -23.22
CA PRO A 201 -10.96 -10.69 -23.27
C PRO A 201 -9.54 -10.34 -22.83
N SER A 202 -9.10 -9.10 -23.06
CA SER A 202 -7.91 -8.51 -22.47
C SER A 202 -8.20 -7.05 -22.07
N PRO A 203 -8.49 -6.76 -20.79
CA PRO A 203 -8.76 -5.39 -20.38
C PRO A 203 -7.52 -4.47 -20.41
N TRP A 204 -6.33 -5.08 -20.51
CA TRP A 204 -5.05 -4.43 -20.17
C TRP A 204 -4.02 -4.41 -21.29
N VAL A 205 -4.21 -5.18 -22.37
CA VAL A 205 -3.24 -5.28 -23.48
C VAL A 205 -3.95 -5.39 -24.82
N ILE A 206 -3.45 -4.64 -25.80
CA ILE A 206 -3.89 -4.64 -27.21
C ILE A 206 -3.59 -6.01 -27.88
N LYS A 207 -2.62 -6.77 -27.34
CA LYS A 207 -2.25 -8.12 -27.76
C LYS A 207 -1.97 -9.01 -26.53
N PRO A 208 -2.61 -10.17 -26.36
CA PRO A 208 -2.35 -11.03 -25.20
C PRO A 208 -0.94 -11.63 -25.28
N THR A 209 -0.06 -11.23 -24.35
CA THR A 209 1.34 -11.71 -24.27
C THR A 209 1.45 -13.08 -23.62
N THR A 210 0.50 -13.44 -22.76
CA THR A 210 0.45 -14.72 -22.05
C THR A 210 -0.77 -15.53 -22.51
N LEU A 211 -0.59 -16.86 -22.57
CA LEU A 211 -1.61 -17.83 -22.99
C LEU A 211 -2.89 -17.74 -22.15
N GLU A 212 -2.77 -17.19 -20.95
CA GLU A 212 -3.84 -17.00 -19.99
C GLU A 212 -4.93 -16.03 -20.48
N TRP A 213 -4.60 -15.07 -21.36
CA TRP A 213 -5.55 -14.07 -21.89
C TRP A 213 -6.10 -14.44 -23.27
N MET A 214 -5.72 -15.61 -23.81
CA MET A 214 -6.26 -16.15 -25.06
C MET A 214 -7.53 -16.99 -24.83
N VAL A 215 -7.91 -17.20 -23.56
CA VAL A 215 -9.01 -18.07 -23.16
C VAL A 215 -10.29 -17.26 -22.93
N GLN A 216 -11.44 -17.89 -23.17
CA GLN A 216 -12.75 -17.31 -22.88
C GLN A 216 -12.95 -17.00 -21.38
N ILE A 217 -13.73 -15.95 -21.12
CA ILE A 217 -14.09 -15.48 -19.78
C ILE A 217 -15.62 -15.58 -19.65
N PRO A 218 -16.20 -16.23 -18.60
CA PRO A 218 -15.54 -16.98 -17.52
C PRO A 218 -15.00 -18.33 -17.97
N LEU A 219 -14.09 -18.89 -17.18
CA LEU A 219 -13.34 -20.11 -17.53
C LEU A 219 -14.26 -21.33 -17.66
N ALA A 220 -14.15 -22.05 -18.77
CA ALA A 220 -14.81 -23.34 -18.98
C ALA A 220 -14.11 -24.46 -18.18
N PHE A 221 -14.82 -25.56 -17.90
CA PHE A 221 -14.28 -26.71 -17.14
C PHE A 221 -13.06 -27.34 -17.83
N HIS A 222 -13.08 -27.42 -19.17
CA HIS A 222 -11.92 -27.76 -19.99
C HIS A 222 -11.46 -26.51 -20.74
N ILE A 223 -10.24 -26.06 -20.44
CA ILE A 223 -9.68 -24.79 -20.92
C ILE A 223 -9.28 -24.87 -22.39
N PHE A 224 -8.59 -25.95 -22.77
CA PHE A 224 -8.14 -26.20 -24.14
C PHE A 224 -8.71 -27.53 -24.62
N LYS A 225 -9.33 -27.54 -25.80
CA LYS A 225 -9.75 -28.79 -26.46
C LYS A 225 -8.58 -29.48 -27.14
N GLU A 226 -7.61 -28.71 -27.60
CA GLU A 226 -6.39 -29.18 -28.27
C GLU A 226 -5.17 -28.45 -27.69
N LEU A 227 -4.03 -29.13 -27.66
CA LEU A 227 -2.77 -28.53 -27.21
C LEU A 227 -2.33 -27.44 -28.20
N ILE A 228 -2.10 -26.24 -27.68
CA ILE A 228 -1.60 -25.12 -28.46
C ILE A 228 -0.08 -25.30 -28.63
N ALA A 229 0.40 -25.31 -29.86
CA ALA A 229 1.83 -25.24 -30.14
C ALA A 229 2.33 -23.81 -29.85
N ILE A 230 3.18 -23.66 -28.83
CA ILE A 230 3.84 -22.39 -28.53
C ILE A 230 5.01 -22.24 -29.50
N LYS A 231 4.90 -21.30 -30.42
CA LYS A 231 6.02 -20.90 -31.29
C LYS A 231 6.67 -19.68 -30.66
N GLU A 232 7.95 -19.78 -30.29
CA GLU A 232 8.68 -18.61 -29.85
C GLU A 232 8.69 -17.57 -30.97
N THR A 233 8.20 -16.38 -30.67
CA THR A 233 8.28 -15.27 -31.61
C THR A 233 9.69 -14.70 -31.46
N ILE A 234 10.65 -15.27 -32.18
CA ILE A 234 11.96 -14.66 -32.37
C ILE A 234 11.73 -13.44 -33.26
N SER A 235 11.37 -12.31 -32.65
CA SER A 235 11.43 -11.01 -33.31
C SER A 235 12.71 -10.33 -32.84
N LEU A 236 13.75 -10.45 -33.66
CA LEU A 236 14.93 -9.58 -33.68
C LEU A 236 14.53 -8.13 -33.97
#